data_AF-A0A7V6MWT9-F1
#
_entry.id   AF-A0A7V6MWT9-F1
#
_cell.length_a   1.000
_cell.length_b   1.000
_cell.length_c   1.000
_cell.angle_alpha   90.00
_cell.angle_beta   90.00
_cell.angle_gamma   90.00
#
_symmetry.space_group_name_H-M   'P 1'
#
loop_
_entity.id
_entity.type
_entity.pdbx_description
1 polymer ?
#
loop_
_entity_poly.entity_id
_entity_poly.type
_entity_poly.pdbx_seq_one_letter_code
_entity_poly.pdbx_strand_id
1 'polypeptide(L)'
;MQLNMEQRKIINSKPSGHSLIKGVAGSGKTTVSVYRIPFLLNHYCFLPDDAILMVTFNKTLSNYIRYLYEKIDEEEKIDLFNLISEDEGKVQIATVDSLIYKYFCKYKDKNKLKLDISTEKQIRYHLIQQSIFELKKSFPNSHILEQKYSSFLLDEIDWIK
;
A
#
# COMPACT_ATOMS: atom_id res chain seq x y z
N MET A 1 26.05 1.51 4.63
CA MET A 1 25.67 2.76 5.37
C MET A 1 25.72 2.47 6.87
N GLN A 2 26.19 3.39 7.73
CA GLN A 2 26.27 3.11 9.18
C GLN A 2 24.98 3.53 9.90
N LEU A 3 24.21 2.53 10.38
CA LEU A 3 23.00 2.76 11.19
C LEU A 3 23.38 3.16 12.62
N ASN A 4 22.73 4.19 13.15
CA ASN A 4 22.93 4.61 14.54
C ASN A 4 22.24 3.66 15.53
N MET A 5 22.53 3.81 16.83
CA MET A 5 22.01 2.93 17.87
C MET A 5 20.48 2.91 17.94
N GLU A 6 19.82 4.07 17.85
CA GLU A 6 18.35 4.17 17.90
C GLU A 6 17.69 3.49 16.70
N GLN A 7 18.25 3.69 15.50
CA GLN A 7 17.80 3.04 14.27
C GLN A 7 17.91 1.51 14.38
N ARG A 8 19.05 0.99 14.87
CA ARG A 8 19.25 -0.45 15.10
C ARG A 8 18.27 -1.01 16.13
N LYS A 9 18.01 -0.26 17.20
CA LYS A 9 17.02 -0.64 18.22
C LYS A 9 15.62 -0.74 17.62
N ILE A 10 15.24 0.18 16.74
CA ILE A 10 13.96 0.12 16.02
C ILE A 10 13.93 -1.09 15.07
N ILE A 11 14.98 -1.30 14.28
CA ILE A 11 15.09 -2.40 13.31
C ILE A 11 14.93 -3.75 14.01
N ASN A 12 15.62 -3.96 15.14
CA ASN A 12 15.66 -5.23 15.87
C ASN A 12 14.55 -5.33 16.94
N SER A 13 13.64 -4.36 17.02
CA SER A 13 12.56 -4.40 18.01
C SER A 13 11.57 -5.52 17.71
N LYS A 14 11.21 -6.29 18.74
CA LYS A 14 10.18 -7.33 18.66
C LYS A 14 8.85 -6.72 18.21
N PRO A 15 8.14 -7.32 17.24
CA PRO A 15 6.79 -6.89 16.87
C PRO A 15 5.85 -6.93 18.07
N SER A 16 5.18 -5.81 18.36
CA SER A 16 4.21 -5.67 19.46
C SER A 16 2.94 -4.97 18.98
N GLY A 17 2.28 -5.55 17.99
CA GLY A 17 1.10 -4.95 17.35
C GLY A 17 1.46 -3.67 16.57
N HIS A 18 0.59 -2.66 16.64
CA HIS A 18 0.78 -1.40 15.94
C HIS A 18 1.88 -0.56 16.58
N SER A 19 2.77 -0.01 15.74
CA SER A 19 3.88 0.84 16.19
C SER A 19 3.95 2.10 15.34
N LEU A 20 4.15 3.26 15.99
CA LEU A 20 4.32 4.55 15.33
C LEU A 20 5.75 5.05 15.50
N ILE A 21 6.50 5.08 14.40
CA ILE A 21 7.88 5.60 14.38
C ILE A 21 7.85 7.07 13.93
N LYS A 22 8.31 7.97 14.80
CA LYS A 22 8.38 9.41 14.55
C LYS A 22 9.82 9.84 14.30
N GLY A 23 10.02 10.84 13.44
CA GLY A 23 11.33 11.43 13.20
C GLY A 23 11.27 12.60 12.22
N VAL A 24 12.19 13.55 12.36
CA VAL A 24 12.33 14.73 11.48
C VAL A 24 12.66 14.35 10.03
N ALA A 25 12.58 15.29 9.09
CA ALA A 25 13.06 15.08 7.74
C ALA A 25 14.54 14.65 7.74
N GLY A 26 14.93 13.72 6.86
CA GLY A 26 16.31 13.22 6.79
C GLY A 26 16.75 12.26 7.90
N SER A 27 15.90 11.94 8.89
CA SER A 27 16.24 11.01 9.99
C SER A 27 16.42 9.53 9.60
N GLY A 28 16.27 9.19 8.32
CA GLY A 28 16.44 7.82 7.83
C GLY A 28 15.25 6.89 8.06
N LYS A 29 14.03 7.42 8.24
CA LYS A 29 12.80 6.60 8.43
C LYS A 29 12.63 5.51 7.36
N THR A 30 12.74 5.89 6.09
CA THR A 30 12.65 4.94 4.97
C THR A 30 13.71 3.86 5.09
N THR A 31 14.96 4.25 5.35
CA THR A 31 16.08 3.32 5.53
C THR A 31 15.80 2.33 6.66
N VAL A 32 15.39 2.80 7.84
CA VAL A 32 15.01 1.95 8.97
C VAL A 32 13.92 0.96 8.58
N SER A 33 12.90 1.38 7.84
CA SER A 33 11.83 0.48 7.39
C SER A 33 12.34 -0.59 6.43
N VAL A 34 13.28 -0.27 5.53
CA VAL A 34 13.86 -1.24 4.60
C VAL A 34 14.76 -2.24 5.34
N TYR A 35 15.65 -1.77 6.20
CA TYR A 35 16.53 -2.64 7.01
C TYR A 35 15.74 -3.51 8.01
N ARG A 36 14.48 -3.17 8.31
CA ARG A 36 13.61 -4.01 9.13
C ARG A 36 13.07 -5.22 8.38
N ILE A 37 13.01 -5.20 7.05
CA ILE A 37 12.46 -6.30 6.24
C ILE A 37 13.27 -7.60 6.45
N PRO A 38 14.61 -7.63 6.28
CA PRO A 38 15.38 -8.86 6.53
C PRO A 38 15.26 -9.36 7.96
N PHE A 39 15.29 -8.46 8.96
CA PHE A 39 15.08 -8.83 10.35
C PHE A 39 13.74 -9.56 10.55
N LEU A 40 12.66 -9.04 9.96
CA LEU A 40 11.33 -9.66 10.05
C LEU A 40 11.27 -11.00 9.31
N LEU A 41 11.85 -11.10 8.11
CA LEU A 41 11.92 -12.35 7.35
C LEU A 41 12.60 -13.45 8.17
N ASN A 42 13.81 -13.16 8.65
CA ASN A 42 14.68 -14.13 9.31
C ASN A 42 14.21 -14.57 10.70
N HIS A 43 13.37 -13.77 11.37
CA HIS A 43 12.98 -14.02 12.77
C HIS A 43 11.47 -14.23 12.97
N TYR A 44 10.64 -13.94 11.97
CA TYR A 44 9.19 -13.95 12.13
C TYR A 44 8.41 -14.48 10.91
N CYS A 45 9.03 -14.79 9.77
CA CYS A 45 8.34 -15.32 8.58
C CYS A 45 8.69 -16.78 8.29
N PHE A 46 8.33 -17.67 9.21
CA PHE A 46 8.66 -19.11 9.13
C PHE A 46 7.56 -19.95 8.48
N LEU A 47 6.31 -19.48 8.50
CA LEU A 47 5.19 -20.20 7.92
C LEU A 47 5.13 -19.96 6.40
N PRO A 48 4.58 -20.92 5.62
CA PRO A 48 4.45 -20.76 4.18
C PRO A 48 3.63 -19.53 3.74
N ASP A 49 2.70 -19.08 4.59
CA ASP A 49 1.82 -17.95 4.36
C ASP A 49 2.31 -16.63 4.99
N ASP A 50 3.44 -16.66 5.70
CA ASP A 50 4.04 -15.44 6.23
C ASP A 50 4.59 -14.56 5.11
N ALA A 51 4.21 -13.28 5.14
CA ALA A 51 4.63 -12.30 4.14
C ALA A 51 4.75 -10.90 4.73
N ILE A 52 5.61 -10.09 4.10
CA ILE A 52 5.81 -8.69 4.43
C ILE A 52 5.29 -7.82 3.29
N LEU A 53 4.36 -6.94 3.61
CA LEU A 53 3.88 -5.91 2.69
C LEU A 53 4.43 -4.55 3.11
N MET A 54 5.27 -3.95 2.26
CA MET A 54 5.68 -2.55 2.38
C MET A 54 4.88 -1.68 1.43
N VAL A 55 4.07 -0.79 1.99
CA VAL A 55 3.25 0.16 1.23
C VAL A 55 3.91 1.54 1.21
N THR A 56 3.94 2.18 0.05
CA THR A 56 4.52 3.52 -0.11
C THR A 56 3.70 4.41 -1.04
N PHE A 57 4.04 5.69 -1.10
CA PHE A 57 3.21 6.71 -1.74
C PHE A 57 3.25 6.66 -3.27
N ASN A 58 4.43 6.49 -3.87
CA ASN A 58 4.57 6.57 -5.33
C ASN A 58 5.52 5.52 -5.90
N LYS A 59 5.47 5.36 -7.23
CA LYS A 59 6.28 4.37 -7.96
C LYS A 59 7.78 4.63 -7.84
N THR A 60 8.21 5.89 -7.88
CA THR A 60 9.63 6.27 -7.74
C THR A 60 10.19 5.82 -6.41
N LEU A 61 9.48 6.10 -5.32
CA LEU A 61 9.86 5.69 -3.97
C LEU A 61 9.79 4.17 -3.81
N SER A 62 8.80 3.50 -4.42
CA SER A 62 8.72 2.03 -4.45
C SER A 62 9.96 1.41 -5.11
N ASN A 63 10.39 1.97 -6.24
CA ASN A 63 11.56 1.48 -6.97
C ASN A 63 12.85 1.75 -6.18
N TYR A 64 12.98 2.92 -5.56
CA TYR A 64 14.11 3.24 -4.70
C TYR A 64 14.20 2.29 -3.49
N ILE A 65 13.06 2.00 -2.84
CA ILE A 65 12.98 1.04 -1.74
C ILE A 65 13.40 -0.35 -2.21
N ARG A 66 12.93 -0.80 -3.39
CA ARG A 66 13.31 -2.10 -3.96
C ARG A 66 14.81 -2.18 -4.20
N TYR A 67 15.40 -1.14 -4.80
CA TYR A 67 16.85 -1.04 -4.98
C TYR A 67 17.62 -1.10 -3.66
N LEU A 68 17.16 -0.38 -2.62
CA LEU A 68 17.80 -0.44 -1.30
C LEU A 68 17.70 -1.84 -0.69
N TYR A 69 16.55 -2.48 -0.81
CA TYR A 69 16.32 -3.83 -0.30
C TYR A 69 17.24 -4.84 -0.99
N GLU A 70 17.32 -4.81 -2.33
CA GLU A 70 18.22 -5.68 -3.10
C GLU A 70 19.69 -5.51 -2.67
N LYS A 71 20.14 -4.27 -2.42
CA LYS A 71 21.49 -4.02 -1.89
C LYS A 71 21.72 -4.58 -0.50
N ILE A 72 20.76 -4.44 0.40
CA ILE A 72 20.88 -4.96 1.77
C ILE A 72 20.87 -6.48 1.74
N ASP A 73 20.01 -7.05 0.92
CA ASP A 73 19.93 -8.49 0.71
C ASP A 73 21.26 -9.03 0.18
N GLU A 74 21.88 -8.39 -0.82
CA GLU A 74 23.24 -8.74 -1.29
C GLU A 74 24.31 -8.64 -0.19
N GLU A 75 24.25 -7.62 0.68
CA GLU A 75 25.18 -7.45 1.81
C GLU A 75 24.98 -8.54 2.89
N GLU A 76 23.74 -8.91 3.23
CA GLU A 76 23.41 -9.91 4.26
C GLU A 76 23.48 -11.36 3.74
N LYS A 77 23.31 -11.56 2.44
CA LYS A 77 23.43 -12.86 1.74
C LYS A 77 24.80 -13.50 1.92
N ILE A 78 25.86 -12.71 2.15
CA ILE A 78 27.20 -13.22 2.44
C ILE A 78 27.24 -14.06 3.73
N ASP A 79 26.33 -13.84 4.68
CA ASP A 79 26.31 -14.55 5.97
C ASP A 79 25.29 -15.72 6.03
N LEU A 80 24.31 -15.81 5.12
CA LEU A 80 23.16 -16.74 5.27
C LEU A 80 22.85 -17.65 4.05
N PHE A 81 23.61 -17.55 2.96
CA PHE A 81 23.29 -18.19 1.67
C PHE A 81 23.18 -19.72 1.63
N ASN A 82 23.54 -20.44 2.70
CA ASN A 82 23.56 -21.90 2.69
C ASN A 82 22.29 -22.58 3.25
N LEU A 83 21.26 -21.84 3.71
CA LEU A 83 20.15 -22.48 4.46
C LEU A 83 18.72 -22.17 3.99
N ILE A 84 18.43 -21.11 3.24
CA ILE A 84 17.03 -20.70 2.96
C ILE A 84 16.88 -20.24 1.51
N SER A 85 16.72 -21.20 0.60
CA SER A 85 16.46 -20.94 -0.83
C SER A 85 14.96 -20.71 -1.14
N GLU A 86 14.12 -20.47 -0.13
CA GLU A 86 12.64 -20.45 -0.25
C GLU A 86 11.99 -19.05 -0.11
N ASP A 87 12.76 -17.98 0.10
CA ASP A 87 12.19 -16.65 0.36
C ASP A 87 11.80 -15.85 -0.91
N GLU A 88 11.92 -16.44 -2.11
CA GLU A 88 11.46 -15.84 -3.36
C GLU A 88 9.93 -15.64 -3.35
N GLY A 89 9.48 -14.48 -2.88
CA GLY A 89 8.08 -14.05 -2.95
C GLY A 89 7.44 -13.60 -1.63
N LYS A 90 8.12 -13.71 -0.49
CA LYS A 90 7.56 -13.28 0.81
C LYS A 90 7.51 -11.78 1.01
N VAL A 91 8.26 -10.98 0.24
CA VAL A 91 8.26 -9.51 0.32
C VAL A 91 7.54 -8.90 -0.86
N GLN A 92 6.53 -8.08 -0.58
CA GLN A 92 5.85 -7.25 -1.57
C GLN A 92 6.06 -5.76 -1.25
N ILE A 93 6.68 -5.02 -2.19
CA ILE A 93 6.79 -3.55 -2.14
C ILE A 93 5.85 -2.96 -3.18
N ALA A 94 4.86 -2.18 -2.73
CA ALA A 94 3.76 -1.69 -3.57
C ALA A 94 3.29 -0.29 -3.18
N THR A 95 2.56 0.37 -4.08
CA THR A 95 1.78 1.57 -3.74
C THR A 95 0.35 1.19 -3.37
N VAL A 96 -0.35 2.05 -2.62
CA VAL A 96 -1.78 1.89 -2.32
C VAL A 96 -2.58 1.69 -3.61
N ASP A 97 -2.39 2.57 -4.60
CA ASP A 97 -3.06 2.46 -5.90
C ASP A 97 -2.83 1.11 -6.58
N SER A 98 -1.60 0.60 -6.56
CA SER A 98 -1.28 -0.68 -7.19
C SER A 98 -1.94 -1.86 -6.50
N LEU A 99 -2.10 -1.79 -5.17
CA LEU A 99 -2.81 -2.81 -4.40
C LEU A 99 -4.30 -2.78 -4.69
N ILE A 100 -4.92 -1.59 -4.63
CA ILE A 100 -6.34 -1.41 -4.92
C ILE A 100 -6.63 -1.88 -6.35
N TYR A 101 -5.83 -1.46 -7.33
CA TYR A 101 -6.00 -1.87 -8.72
C TYR A 101 -5.87 -3.39 -8.91
N LYS A 102 -4.91 -4.04 -8.24
CA LYS A 102 -4.77 -5.51 -8.25
C LYS A 102 -6.04 -6.21 -7.76
N TYR A 103 -6.65 -5.72 -6.68
CA TYR A 103 -7.91 -6.27 -6.17
C TYR A 103 -9.11 -5.96 -7.07
N PHE A 104 -9.14 -4.76 -7.68
CA PHE A 104 -10.14 -4.41 -8.67
C PHE A 104 -10.14 -5.37 -9.87
N CYS A 105 -8.96 -5.68 -10.42
CA CYS A 105 -8.84 -6.67 -11.49
C CYS A 105 -9.31 -8.06 -11.06
N LYS A 106 -8.88 -8.54 -9.88
CA LYS A 106 -9.35 -9.83 -9.34
C LYS A 106 -10.87 -9.88 -9.19
N TYR A 107 -11.49 -8.79 -8.75
CA TYR A 107 -12.94 -8.68 -8.63
C TYR A 107 -13.63 -8.71 -10.00
N LYS A 108 -13.08 -8.00 -10.99
CA LYS A 108 -13.56 -8.01 -12.38
C LYS A 108 -13.57 -9.43 -12.95
N ASP A 109 -12.47 -10.15 -12.79
CA ASP A 109 -12.32 -11.51 -13.31
C ASP A 109 -13.26 -12.50 -12.62
N LYS A 110 -13.34 -12.44 -11.28
CA LYS A 110 -14.22 -13.31 -10.48
C LYS A 110 -15.70 -13.17 -10.86
N ASN A 111 -16.13 -11.95 -11.17
CA ASN A 111 -17.52 -11.65 -11.50
C ASN A 111 -17.79 -11.53 -13.01
N LYS A 112 -16.79 -11.79 -13.86
CA LYS A 112 -16.87 -11.66 -15.33
C LYS A 112 -17.39 -10.30 -15.80
N LEU A 113 -17.01 -9.24 -15.09
CA LEU A 113 -17.48 -7.88 -15.37
C LEU A 113 -16.60 -7.22 -16.44
N LYS A 114 -17.21 -6.34 -17.24
CA LYS A 114 -16.48 -5.46 -18.16
C LYS A 114 -16.51 -4.05 -17.58
N LEU A 115 -15.67 -3.82 -16.57
CA LEU A 115 -15.50 -2.52 -15.94
C LEU A 115 -14.20 -1.89 -16.40
N ASP A 116 -14.24 -0.57 -16.64
CA ASP A 116 -13.10 0.26 -16.94
C ASP A 116 -13.08 1.49 -16.02
N ILE A 117 -11.89 1.98 -15.72
CA ILE A 117 -11.71 3.18 -14.90
C ILE A 117 -11.75 4.39 -15.83
N SER A 118 -12.73 5.27 -15.65
CA SER A 118 -12.83 6.51 -16.40
C SER A 118 -12.33 7.70 -15.58
N THR A 119 -11.43 8.49 -16.18
CA THR A 119 -11.00 9.80 -15.67
C THR A 119 -11.76 10.95 -16.34
N GLU A 120 -12.64 10.65 -17.29
CA GLU A 120 -13.35 11.66 -18.05
C GLU A 120 -14.40 12.35 -17.18
N LYS A 121 -14.23 13.66 -17.01
CA LYS A 121 -15.08 14.47 -16.12
C LYS A 121 -16.57 14.39 -16.49
N GLN A 122 -16.89 14.38 -17.78
CA GLN A 122 -18.27 14.33 -18.26
C GLN A 122 -18.94 13.01 -17.90
N ILE A 123 -18.27 11.88 -18.16
CA ILE A 123 -18.76 10.54 -17.79
C ILE A 123 -18.95 10.45 -16.28
N ARG A 124 -17.96 10.87 -15.49
CA ARG A 124 -18.05 10.84 -14.01
C ARG A 124 -19.21 11.67 -13.49
N TYR A 125 -19.42 12.86 -14.06
CA TYR A 125 -20.53 13.73 -13.71
C TYR A 125 -21.89 13.12 -14.05
N HIS A 126 -22.00 12.46 -15.21
CA HIS A 126 -23.22 11.75 -15.57
C HIS A 126 -23.51 10.58 -14.63
N LEU A 127 -22.50 9.78 -14.31
CA LEU A 127 -22.62 8.63 -13.41
C LEU A 127 -23.03 9.04 -12.00
N ILE A 128 -22.45 10.11 -11.44
CA ILE A 128 -22.83 10.57 -10.10
C ILE A 128 -24.27 11.08 -10.08
N GLN A 129 -24.74 11.75 -11.14
CA GLN A 129 -26.14 12.20 -11.22
C GLN A 129 -27.11 11.02 -11.27
N GLN A 130 -26.81 9.99 -12.06
CA GLN A 130 -27.60 8.75 -12.09
C GLN A 130 -27.61 8.06 -10.72
N SER A 131 -26.45 7.99 -10.07
CA SER A 131 -26.31 7.38 -8.74
C SER A 131 -27.10 8.14 -7.67
N ILE A 132 -27.06 9.47 -7.69
CA ILE A 132 -27.85 10.33 -6.81
C ILE A 132 -29.34 10.07 -7.04
N PHE A 133 -29.80 10.02 -8.29
CA PHE A 133 -31.20 9.77 -8.62
C PHE A 133 -31.69 8.42 -8.08
N GLU A 134 -30.92 7.35 -8.27
CA GLU A 134 -31.28 6.03 -7.74
C GLU A 134 -31.24 5.98 -6.20
N LEU A 135 -30.20 6.53 -5.58
CA LEU A 135 -30.07 6.54 -4.12
C LEU A 135 -31.16 7.39 -3.46
N LYS A 136 -31.60 8.49 -4.08
CA LYS A 136 -32.66 9.35 -3.56
C LYS A 136 -33.99 8.61 -3.42
N LYS A 137 -34.25 7.58 -4.24
CA LYS A 137 -35.42 6.70 -4.10
C LYS A 137 -35.39 5.92 -2.79
N SER A 138 -34.20 5.45 -2.39
CA SER A 138 -34.02 4.68 -1.14
C SER A 138 -33.81 5.58 0.08
N PHE A 139 -33.33 6.81 -0.12
CA PHE A 139 -33.04 7.78 0.93
C PHE A 139 -33.68 9.16 0.64
N PRO A 140 -35.02 9.28 0.67
CA PRO A 140 -35.72 10.49 0.24
C PRO A 140 -35.34 11.74 1.05
N ASN A 141 -35.14 11.57 2.36
CA ASN A 141 -34.86 12.66 3.30
C ASN A 141 -33.39 13.13 3.28
N SER A 142 -32.53 12.52 2.47
CA SER A 142 -31.12 12.88 2.41
C SER A 142 -30.89 14.13 1.55
N HIS A 143 -30.56 15.26 2.18
CA HIS A 143 -30.31 16.53 1.47
C HIS A 143 -29.05 16.50 0.59
N ILE A 144 -28.05 15.69 0.95
CA ILE A 144 -26.81 15.58 0.18
C ILE A 144 -27.02 14.87 -1.17
N LEU A 145 -28.09 14.09 -1.31
CA LEU A 145 -28.49 13.41 -2.54
C LEU A 145 -29.33 14.32 -3.44
N GLU A 146 -28.80 15.50 -3.77
CA GLU A 146 -29.38 16.43 -4.73
C GLU A 146 -28.36 16.75 -5.84
N GLN A 147 -28.82 16.96 -7.07
CA GLN A 147 -27.93 17.16 -8.23
C GLN A 147 -26.95 18.33 -8.05
N LYS A 148 -27.31 19.37 -7.30
CA LYS A 148 -26.44 20.52 -7.02
C LYS A 148 -25.16 20.13 -6.23
N TYR A 149 -25.20 19.02 -5.50
CA TYR A 149 -24.06 18.50 -4.75
C TYR A 149 -23.20 17.50 -5.55
N SER A 150 -23.48 17.30 -6.86
CA SER A 150 -22.74 16.34 -7.70
C SER A 150 -21.23 16.62 -7.71
N SER A 151 -20.82 17.90 -7.84
CA SER A 151 -19.40 18.26 -7.83
C SER A 151 -18.76 17.98 -6.47
N PHE A 152 -19.43 18.39 -5.39
CA PHE A 152 -18.98 18.11 -4.02
C PHE A 152 -18.80 16.61 -3.77
N LEU A 153 -19.78 15.79 -4.14
CA LEU A 153 -19.70 14.33 -3.97
C LEU A 153 -18.56 13.71 -4.80
N LEU A 154 -18.30 14.22 -6.01
CA LEU A 154 -17.17 13.78 -6.81
C LEU A 154 -15.83 14.16 -6.15
N ASP A 155 -15.74 15.35 -5.56
CA ASP A 155 -14.56 15.81 -4.85
C ASP A 155 -14.30 14.95 -3.60
N GLU A 156 -15.35 14.62 -2.84
CA GLU A 156 -15.25 13.71 -1.68
C GLU A 156 -14.82 12.29 -2.10
N ILE A 157 -15.34 11.77 -3.21
CA ILE A 157 -14.90 10.49 -3.77
C ILE A 157 -13.41 10.54 -4.17
N ASP A 158 -12.98 11.66 -4.77
CA ASP A 158 -11.56 11.86 -5.11
C ASP A 158 -10.68 12.04 -3.86
N TRP A 159 -11.23 12.57 -2.76
CA TRP A 159 -10.53 12.75 -1.49
C TRP A 159 -10.33 11.45 -0.71
N ILE A 160 -11.22 10.47 -0.86
CA ILE A 160 -11.10 9.13 -0.22
C ILE A 160 -9.92 8.29 -0.78
N LYS A 161 -9.13 8.84 -1.73
CA LYS A 161 -7.88 8.23 -2.21
C LYS A 161 -6.82 8.07 -1.13
#